data_AF-A0A1B0BXC7-F1
#
_entry.id   AF-A0A1B0BXC7-F1
#
_cell.length_a   1.000
_cell.length_b   1.000
_cell.length_c   1.000
_cell.angle_alpha   90.00
_cell.angle_beta   90.00
_cell.angle_gamma   90.00
#
_symmetry.space_group_name_H-M   'P 1'
#
loop_
_entity.id
_entity.type
_entity.pdbx_description
1 polymer ?
#
loop_
_entity_poly.entity_id
_entity_poly.type
_entity_poly.pdbx_seq_one_letter_code
_entity_poly.pdbx_strand_id
1 'polypeptide(L)'
;MSSQTIRTPVSQIIHNKETVDDEEPKKKSREDWRKAKELEEARKAGTAPAAVDEEGRDINPHIPQYIANAPWYYGAQGPTLKHQRPQREEDKGELSKKFPKGLDTSRLVTKFRKGACENCGAMTHKRKDCLERPRKVLARYANSLVVHDEHIVQDEAVNYDEKRDRWSSYDPANHREIIEEYEKVEEAKRQLKAEKLKNDPDAEISDDDGNEDKYVDEVDMPGTKVDSKQRITVRNLRIREDTTKYLRNLDPNSAYYDPKTRSMRDNPNPQVPAEESEFDGENFVRFTGDTTKHAGAQLFAWEAHGKGVDVHLLAEPTKLELLQKEYEKKKEQFKSSVRIGGQFSLIIHNVASFGDCFEKSPTNLMRSKKYNNEHISHWDFLS
;
A
#
# COMPACT_ATOMS: atom_id res chain seq x y z
N MET A 1 11.69 -47.73 -9.33
CA MET A 1 10.94 -46.56 -8.84
C MET A 1 10.68 -45.62 -10.00
N SER A 2 9.51 -45.00 -9.99
CA SER A 2 8.81 -44.40 -11.14
C SER A 2 9.63 -43.42 -11.98
N SER A 3 9.71 -43.69 -13.28
CA SER A 3 10.16 -42.72 -14.29
C SER A 3 9.09 -41.63 -14.45
N GLN A 4 9.25 -40.51 -13.75
CA GLN A 4 8.46 -39.31 -14.02
C GLN A 4 8.94 -38.72 -15.35
N THR A 5 8.06 -38.75 -16.36
CA THR A 5 8.29 -38.10 -17.65
C THR A 5 8.27 -36.58 -17.45
N ILE A 6 9.46 -35.96 -17.47
CA ILE A 6 9.59 -34.50 -17.51
C ILE A 6 9.07 -34.04 -18.88
N ARG A 7 7.92 -33.34 -18.89
CA ARG A 7 7.40 -32.71 -20.10
C ARG A 7 8.18 -31.42 -20.33
N THR A 8 9.08 -31.43 -21.31
CA THR A 8 9.77 -30.22 -21.77
C THR A 8 8.77 -29.27 -22.46
N PRO A 9 8.86 -27.95 -22.21
CA PRO A 9 8.00 -26.98 -22.85
C PRO A 9 8.28 -26.93 -24.37
N VAL A 10 7.23 -26.76 -25.16
CA VAL A 10 7.27 -26.76 -26.64
C VAL A 10 8.30 -25.74 -27.17
N SER A 11 8.52 -24.64 -26.46
CA SER A 11 9.52 -23.61 -26.79
C SER A 11 10.96 -24.14 -26.81
N GLN A 12 11.33 -25.06 -25.92
CA GLN A 12 12.68 -25.64 -25.89
C GLN A 12 12.89 -26.69 -26.99
N ILE A 13 11.83 -27.36 -27.43
CA ILE A 13 11.90 -28.35 -28.53
C ILE A 13 12.08 -27.62 -29.86
N ILE A 14 11.46 -26.46 -30.03
CA ILE A 14 11.63 -25.61 -31.23
C ILE A 14 13.07 -25.09 -31.32
N HIS A 15 13.65 -24.63 -30.21
CA HIS A 15 15.03 -24.14 -30.19
C HIS A 15 16.09 -25.22 -30.43
N ASN A 16 15.90 -26.43 -29.89
CA ASN A 16 16.88 -27.51 -30.05
C ASN A 16 16.91 -28.07 -31.49
N LYS A 17 15.84 -27.91 -32.27
CA LYS A 17 15.80 -28.33 -33.68
C LYS A 17 16.52 -27.37 -34.63
N GLU A 18 16.87 -26.17 -34.16
CA GLU A 18 17.54 -25.11 -34.93
C GLU A 18 19.03 -24.94 -34.58
N THR A 19 19.68 -25.97 -34.02
CA THR A 19 21.11 -25.87 -33.62
C THR A 19 22.02 -26.80 -34.41
N VAL A 20 21.98 -26.71 -35.73
CA VAL A 20 23.14 -26.94 -36.62
C VAL A 20 22.89 -26.10 -37.87
N ASP A 21 23.33 -24.85 -37.86
CA ASP A 21 23.91 -24.17 -39.04
C ASP A 21 24.31 -22.75 -38.64
N ASP A 22 25.59 -22.44 -38.88
CA ASP A 22 26.20 -21.11 -38.82
C ASP A 22 25.56 -20.18 -39.87
N GLU A 23 24.30 -19.78 -39.69
CA GLU A 23 23.66 -18.76 -40.54
C GLU A 23 23.67 -17.38 -39.86
N GLU A 24 24.38 -16.45 -40.50
CA GLU A 24 24.26 -15.01 -40.26
C GLU A 24 22.79 -14.59 -40.13
N PRO A 25 22.46 -13.59 -39.28
CA PRO A 25 21.08 -13.22 -39.02
C PRO A 25 20.36 -12.82 -40.32
N LYS A 26 19.45 -13.70 -40.80
CA LYS A 26 18.58 -13.40 -41.95
C LYS A 26 17.91 -12.06 -41.72
N LYS A 27 18.18 -11.09 -42.62
CA LYS A 27 17.58 -9.76 -42.59
C LYS A 27 16.06 -9.94 -42.56
N LYS A 28 15.40 -9.47 -41.48
CA LYS A 28 13.94 -9.48 -41.35
C LYS A 28 13.32 -8.99 -42.66
N SER A 29 12.35 -9.76 -43.18
CA SER A 29 11.68 -9.37 -44.43
C SER A 29 10.93 -8.05 -44.23
N ARG A 30 10.73 -7.29 -45.31
CA ARG A 30 9.97 -6.02 -45.26
C ARG A 30 8.55 -6.22 -44.69
N GLU A 31 7.99 -7.40 -44.90
CA GLU A 31 6.69 -7.80 -44.38
C GLU A 31 6.72 -8.01 -42.87
N ASP A 32 7.78 -8.61 -42.32
CA ASP A 32 7.93 -8.80 -40.88
C ASP A 32 8.14 -7.48 -40.15
N TRP A 33 8.84 -6.53 -40.76
CA TRP A 33 8.97 -5.18 -40.22
C TRP A 33 7.64 -4.43 -40.18
N ARG A 34 6.83 -4.55 -41.25
CA ARG A 34 5.46 -3.99 -41.28
C ARG A 34 4.58 -4.62 -40.21
N LYS A 35 4.59 -5.96 -40.10
CA LYS A 35 3.84 -6.69 -39.08
C LYS A 35 4.26 -6.30 -37.67
N ALA A 36 5.56 -6.14 -37.40
CA ALA A 36 6.06 -5.71 -36.10
C ALA A 36 5.58 -4.29 -35.74
N LYS A 37 5.60 -3.37 -36.69
CA LYS A 37 5.13 -2.00 -36.50
C LYS A 37 3.62 -1.93 -36.30
N GLU A 38 2.85 -2.66 -37.12
CA GLU A 38 1.40 -2.75 -36.99
C GLU A 38 0.99 -3.37 -35.64
N LEU A 39 1.72 -4.39 -35.19
CA LEU A 39 1.51 -5.01 -33.89
C LEU A 39 1.87 -4.07 -32.74
N GLU A 40 2.88 -3.21 -32.89
CA GLU A 40 3.19 -2.16 -31.93
C GLU A 40 2.12 -1.06 -31.90
N GLU A 41 1.62 -0.64 -33.06
CA GLU A 41 0.50 0.32 -33.16
C GLU A 41 -0.78 -0.25 -32.55
N ALA A 42 -1.08 -1.54 -32.80
CA ALA A 42 -2.20 -2.25 -32.18
C ALA A 42 -2.03 -2.41 -30.66
N ARG A 43 -0.81 -2.64 -30.18
CA ARG A 43 -0.48 -2.66 -28.74
C ARG A 43 -0.65 -1.28 -28.10
N LYS A 44 -0.19 -0.23 -28.78
CA LYS A 44 -0.35 1.16 -28.35
C LYS A 44 -1.81 1.59 -28.35
N ALA A 45 -2.62 1.03 -29.23
CA ALA A 45 -4.06 1.19 -29.26
C ALA A 45 -4.82 0.30 -28.25
N GLY A 46 -4.11 -0.55 -27.49
CA GLY A 46 -4.71 -1.47 -26.51
C GLY A 46 -5.52 -2.63 -27.12
N THR A 47 -5.40 -2.86 -28.43
CA THR A 47 -6.10 -3.96 -29.13
C THR A 47 -5.32 -5.27 -29.07
N ALA A 48 -3.99 -5.20 -28.95
CA ALA A 48 -3.11 -6.36 -28.83
C ALA A 48 -2.46 -6.43 -27.43
N PRO A 49 -2.19 -7.63 -26.89
CA PRO A 49 -1.55 -7.78 -25.59
C PRO A 49 -0.11 -7.25 -25.60
N ALA A 50 0.33 -6.75 -24.45
CA ALA A 50 1.69 -6.25 -24.25
C ALA A 50 2.75 -7.31 -24.53
N ALA A 51 3.98 -6.87 -24.79
CA ALA A 51 5.12 -7.79 -24.84
C ALA A 51 5.46 -8.22 -23.41
N VAL A 52 5.70 -9.50 -23.18
CA VAL A 52 6.03 -10.04 -21.85
C VAL A 52 7.55 -10.21 -21.75
N ASP A 53 8.13 -9.76 -20.64
CA ASP A 53 9.55 -9.94 -20.33
C ASP A 53 9.87 -11.40 -19.89
N GLU A 54 11.15 -11.71 -19.70
CA GLU A 54 11.60 -13.02 -19.20
C GLU A 54 11.08 -13.38 -17.80
N GLU A 55 10.63 -12.40 -17.02
CA GLU A 55 10.08 -12.56 -15.66
C GLU A 55 8.54 -12.61 -15.66
N GLY A 56 7.90 -12.60 -16.84
CA GLY A 56 6.45 -12.63 -16.96
C GLY A 56 5.76 -11.28 -16.73
N ARG A 57 6.49 -10.17 -16.70
CA ARG A 57 5.93 -8.81 -16.58
C ARG A 57 5.67 -8.20 -17.94
N ASP A 58 4.57 -7.47 -18.01
CA ASP A 58 4.19 -6.73 -19.21
C ASP A 58 5.07 -5.49 -19.42
N ILE A 59 5.66 -5.38 -20.61
CA ILE A 59 6.37 -4.20 -21.06
C ILE A 59 5.34 -3.24 -21.66
N ASN A 60 5.19 -2.07 -21.03
CA ASN A 60 4.26 -1.05 -21.48
C ASN A 60 4.57 -0.62 -22.94
N PRO A 61 3.63 -0.79 -23.90
CA PRO A 61 3.83 -0.44 -25.31
C PRO A 61 4.07 1.05 -25.57
N HIS A 62 3.80 1.92 -24.61
CA HIS A 62 4.06 3.35 -24.72
C HIS A 62 5.52 3.72 -24.37
N ILE A 63 6.34 2.78 -23.91
CA ILE A 63 7.77 3.00 -23.72
C ILE A 63 8.42 3.14 -25.10
N PRO A 64 9.12 4.26 -25.39
CA PRO A 64 9.80 4.43 -26.66
C PRO A 64 10.78 3.30 -26.97
N GLN A 65 10.86 2.90 -28.24
CA GLN A 65 11.70 1.77 -28.69
C GLN A 65 13.16 1.87 -28.25
N TYR A 66 13.74 3.08 -28.21
CA TYR A 66 15.14 3.28 -27.80
C TYR A 66 15.39 2.99 -26.31
N ILE A 67 14.34 3.00 -25.47
CA ILE A 67 14.41 2.62 -24.05
C ILE A 67 14.14 1.11 -23.91
N ALA A 68 13.12 0.60 -24.61
CA ALA A 68 12.67 -0.78 -24.50
C ALA A 68 13.66 -1.78 -25.14
N ASN A 69 14.37 -1.40 -26.20
CA ASN A 69 15.32 -2.28 -26.86
C ASN A 69 16.61 -2.38 -26.04
N ALA A 70 16.92 -3.59 -25.59
CA ALA A 70 18.19 -3.88 -24.93
C ALA A 70 19.35 -3.76 -25.94
N PRO A 71 20.43 -3.02 -25.61
CA PRO A 71 21.62 -2.95 -26.44
C PRO A 71 22.30 -4.31 -26.63
N TRP A 72 22.99 -4.50 -27.75
CA TRP A 72 23.63 -5.78 -28.12
C TRP A 72 24.60 -6.32 -27.04
N TYR A 73 25.33 -5.43 -26.35
CA TYR A 73 26.29 -5.80 -25.31
C TYR A 73 25.63 -6.29 -24.01
N TYR A 74 24.31 -6.11 -23.86
CA TYR A 74 23.56 -6.62 -22.72
C TYR A 74 23.26 -8.13 -22.87
N GLY A 75 23.30 -8.67 -24.09
CA GLY A 75 23.13 -10.11 -24.34
C GLY A 75 21.71 -10.64 -24.16
N ALA A 76 20.69 -9.79 -24.18
CA ALA A 76 19.30 -10.23 -24.09
C ALA A 76 18.84 -10.94 -25.37
N GLN A 77 18.20 -12.10 -25.20
CA GLN A 77 17.62 -12.89 -26.30
C GLN A 77 16.18 -12.47 -26.64
N GLY A 78 15.56 -11.64 -25.79
CA GLY A 78 14.17 -11.22 -25.92
C GLY A 78 13.91 -9.78 -25.47
N PRO A 79 12.65 -9.30 -25.59
CA PRO A 79 12.26 -7.99 -25.10
C PRO A 79 12.37 -7.96 -23.57
N THR A 80 13.17 -7.04 -23.05
CA THR A 80 13.44 -6.93 -21.61
C THR A 80 13.68 -5.48 -21.24
N LEU A 81 13.32 -5.12 -20.00
CA LEU A 81 13.62 -3.80 -19.42
C LEU A 81 14.68 -3.89 -18.30
N LYS A 82 15.34 -5.05 -18.15
CA LYS A 82 16.36 -5.27 -17.11
C LYS A 82 17.58 -4.37 -17.28
N HIS A 83 17.95 -4.00 -18.50
CA HIS A 83 19.10 -3.09 -18.77
C HIS A 83 18.87 -1.66 -18.27
N GLN A 84 17.60 -1.27 -18.07
CA GLN A 84 17.22 0.03 -17.50
C GLN A 84 17.15 0.01 -15.96
N ARG A 85 17.30 -1.16 -15.33
CA ARG A 85 17.40 -1.25 -13.88
C ARG A 85 18.75 -0.70 -13.42
N PRO A 86 18.86 -0.17 -12.18
CA PRO A 86 20.12 0.27 -11.62
C PRO A 86 21.22 -0.80 -11.79
N GLN A 87 22.31 -0.45 -12.48
CA GLN A 87 23.38 -1.40 -12.87
C GLN A 87 24.41 -1.63 -11.76
N ARG A 88 24.59 -0.64 -10.89
CA ARG A 88 25.42 -0.75 -9.69
C ARG A 88 24.49 -0.69 -8.49
N GLU A 89 24.73 -1.58 -7.54
CA GLU A 89 24.34 -1.31 -6.17
C GLU A 89 25.26 -0.17 -5.72
N GLU A 90 24.79 1.08 -5.82
CA GLU A 90 25.47 2.17 -5.13
C GLU A 90 25.54 1.76 -3.66
N ASP A 91 26.74 1.79 -3.06
CA ASP A 91 26.95 1.46 -1.65
C ASP A 91 26.03 2.38 -0.84
N LYS A 92 24.88 1.87 -0.39
CA LYS A 92 23.94 2.70 0.36
C LYS A 92 24.57 2.96 1.73
N GLY A 93 24.71 4.23 2.09
CA GLY A 93 25.03 4.61 3.46
C GLY A 93 24.04 3.96 4.42
N GLU A 94 24.55 3.32 5.48
CA GLU A 94 23.74 2.64 6.49
C GLU A 94 23.75 3.48 7.76
N LEU A 95 22.57 3.84 8.27
CA LEU A 95 22.43 4.61 9.52
C LEU A 95 23.03 3.89 10.74
N SER A 96 23.14 2.57 10.69
CA SER A 96 23.68 1.73 11.77
C SER A 96 25.20 1.75 11.86
N LYS A 97 25.91 2.21 10.83
CA LYS A 97 27.38 2.26 10.84
C LYS A 97 27.84 3.37 11.79
N LYS A 98 28.15 2.97 13.02
CA LYS A 98 28.76 3.85 14.01
C LYS A 98 30.26 3.84 13.81
N PHE A 99 30.84 5.03 13.62
CA PHE A 99 32.29 5.16 13.65
C PHE A 99 32.76 4.93 15.08
N PRO A 100 33.74 4.04 15.31
CA PRO A 100 34.29 3.84 16.64
C PRO A 100 34.98 5.13 17.07
N LYS A 101 34.49 5.74 18.16
CA LYS A 101 35.06 6.94 18.76
C LYS A 101 35.80 6.55 20.05
N GLY A 102 36.97 7.15 20.27
CA GLY A 102 37.77 6.92 21.46
C GLY A 102 38.95 5.98 21.25
N LEU A 103 39.44 5.41 22.36
CA LEU A 103 40.63 4.56 22.41
C LEU A 103 40.24 3.07 22.52
N ASP A 104 41.07 2.21 21.95
CA ASP A 104 40.90 0.77 21.99
C ASP A 104 41.33 0.24 23.36
N THR A 105 40.36 0.03 24.26
CA THR A 105 40.62 -0.51 25.61
C THR A 105 40.89 -2.01 25.61
N SER A 106 40.65 -2.70 24.49
CA SER A 106 40.85 -4.15 24.34
C SER A 106 42.32 -4.57 24.49
N ARG A 107 43.26 -3.71 24.09
CA ARG A 107 44.69 -4.00 24.11
C ARG A 107 45.43 -2.98 24.96
N LEU A 108 46.00 -3.47 26.06
CA LEU A 108 46.91 -2.70 26.91
C LEU A 108 48.35 -2.90 26.46
N VAL A 109 49.04 -1.82 26.10
CA VAL A 109 50.46 -1.85 25.73
C VAL A 109 51.27 -1.14 26.80
N THR A 110 52.15 -1.91 27.44
CA THR A 110 53.01 -1.44 28.54
C THR A 110 54.46 -1.17 28.13
N LYS A 111 54.83 -1.53 26.89
CA LYS A 111 56.18 -1.38 26.35
C LYS A 111 56.16 -0.55 25.08
N PHE A 112 57.16 0.31 24.93
CA PHE A 112 57.33 1.10 23.72
C PHE A 112 57.59 0.20 22.49
N ARG A 113 56.83 0.41 21.42
CA ARG A 113 56.97 -0.29 20.14
C ARG A 113 57.74 0.58 19.14
N LYS A 114 58.61 -0.04 18.33
CA LYS A 114 59.34 0.68 17.28
C LYS A 114 58.34 1.19 16.24
N GLY A 115 58.41 2.48 15.91
CA GLY A 115 57.45 3.16 15.01
C GLY A 115 56.29 3.84 15.72
N ALA A 116 56.14 3.66 17.04
CA ALA A 116 55.15 4.39 17.83
C ALA A 116 55.54 5.86 18.01
N CYS A 117 54.54 6.70 18.30
CA CYS A 117 54.70 8.09 18.68
C CYS A 117 55.68 8.21 19.86
N GLU A 118 56.75 8.99 19.66
CA GLU A 118 57.77 9.17 20.70
C GLU A 118 57.22 9.90 21.93
N ASN A 119 56.16 10.70 21.80
CA ASN A 119 55.55 11.40 22.93
C ASN A 119 54.67 10.49 23.77
N CYS A 120 53.55 9.98 23.23
CA CYS A 120 52.55 9.19 23.95
C CYS A 120 52.86 7.69 23.96
N GLY A 121 53.38 7.12 22.86
CA GLY A 121 53.65 5.69 22.68
C GLY A 121 52.61 4.92 21.83
N ALA A 122 51.63 5.61 21.24
CA ALA A 122 50.61 5.01 20.37
C ALA A 122 51.15 4.75 18.95
N MET A 123 50.64 3.74 18.25
CA MET A 123 51.10 3.39 16.88
C MET A 123 50.37 4.13 15.76
N THR A 124 49.24 4.77 16.04
CA THR A 124 48.33 5.33 15.03
C THR A 124 48.79 6.67 14.45
N HIS A 125 49.50 7.48 15.22
CA HIS A 125 49.93 8.82 14.83
C HIS A 125 51.41 9.09 15.13
N LYS A 126 51.94 10.20 14.57
CA LYS A 126 53.32 10.66 14.82
C LYS A 126 53.37 11.70 15.93
N ARG A 127 54.57 11.99 16.45
CA ARG A 127 54.79 12.99 17.53
C ARG A 127 54.18 14.38 17.26
N LYS A 128 54.16 14.82 16.00
CA LYS A 128 53.64 16.14 15.62
C LYS A 128 52.12 16.23 15.74
N ASP A 129 51.43 15.13 15.47
CA ASP A 129 49.97 15.02 15.43
C ASP A 129 49.45 14.35 16.71
N CYS A 130 50.25 14.40 17.79
CA CYS A 130 49.92 13.76 19.05
C CYS A 130 48.89 14.60 19.81
N LEU A 131 47.75 13.97 20.15
CA LEU A 131 46.68 14.60 20.93
C LEU A 131 47.07 14.78 22.42
N GLU A 132 48.03 13.98 22.88
CA GLU A 132 48.55 14.09 24.24
C GLU A 132 49.51 15.26 24.39
N ARG A 133 49.44 15.92 25.54
CA ARG A 133 50.32 17.04 25.87
C ARG A 133 51.80 16.64 25.70
N PRO A 134 52.64 17.48 25.06
CA PRO A 134 54.06 17.18 24.90
C PRO A 134 54.76 16.94 26.26
N ARG A 135 55.30 15.74 26.45
CA ARG A 135 55.98 15.35 27.69
C ARG A 135 57.44 15.78 27.68
N LYS A 136 57.95 16.19 28.84
CA LYS A 136 59.38 16.49 29.04
C LYS A 136 60.25 15.24 28.89
N VAL A 137 59.79 14.12 29.47
CA VAL A 137 60.37 12.79 29.26
C VAL A 137 59.44 12.04 28.30
N LEU A 138 59.96 11.73 27.13
CA LEU A 138 59.23 11.07 26.05
C LEU A 138 58.90 9.60 26.41
N ALA A 139 57.79 9.08 25.89
CA ALA A 139 57.40 7.66 25.99
C ALA A 139 58.56 6.72 25.66
N ARG A 140 59.32 7.08 24.63
CA ARG A 140 60.46 6.31 24.12
C ARG A 140 61.55 6.09 25.17
N TYR A 141 61.72 7.04 26.11
CA TYR A 141 62.74 7.00 27.16
C TYR A 141 62.15 6.76 28.55
N ALA A 142 60.83 6.62 28.66
CA ALA A 142 60.16 6.37 29.92
C ALA A 142 60.19 4.88 30.27
N ASN A 143 60.46 4.56 31.54
CA ASN A 143 60.50 3.17 32.03
C ASN A 143 59.11 2.58 32.28
N SER A 144 58.09 3.42 32.41
CA SER A 144 56.70 3.04 32.64
C SER A 144 55.80 3.73 31.63
N LEU A 145 55.06 2.93 30.86
CA LEU A 145 54.15 3.40 29.83
C LEU A 145 52.86 2.59 29.92
N VAL A 146 51.70 3.24 29.83
CA VAL A 146 50.41 2.58 29.58
C VAL A 146 49.78 3.35 28.45
N VAL A 147 49.58 2.68 27.32
CA VAL A 147 49.02 3.29 26.11
C VAL A 147 47.97 2.39 25.51
N HIS A 148 46.88 3.03 25.09
CA HIS A 148 45.88 2.48 24.20
C HIS A 148 46.12 3.06 22.80
N ASP A 149 46.01 2.21 21.78
CA ASP A 149 46.00 2.69 20.40
C ASP A 149 44.60 3.24 20.07
N GLU A 150 44.53 4.16 19.12
CA GLU A 150 43.26 4.68 18.61
C GLU A 150 42.66 3.72 17.56
N HIS A 151 41.35 3.80 17.35
CA HIS A 151 40.70 3.06 16.28
C HIS A 151 41.13 3.63 14.92
N ILE A 152 41.50 2.76 13.97
CA ILE A 152 41.78 3.18 12.59
C ILE A 152 40.44 3.25 11.84
N VAL A 153 39.94 4.46 11.63
CA VAL A 153 38.73 4.70 10.84
C VAL A 153 39.07 4.62 9.35
N GLN A 154 38.35 3.80 8.59
CA GLN A 154 38.39 3.84 7.13
C GLN A 154 37.41 4.92 6.65
N ASP A 155 37.80 5.72 5.65
CA ASP A 155 36.95 6.77 5.08
C ASP A 155 35.78 6.15 4.30
N GLU A 156 34.64 6.00 4.97
CA GLU A 156 33.52 5.18 4.49
C GLU A 156 32.25 5.97 4.18
N ALA A 157 32.20 7.28 4.42
CA ALA A 157 30.98 8.02 4.16
C ALA A 157 30.71 8.08 2.65
N VAL A 158 29.71 7.31 2.22
CA VAL A 158 29.41 7.11 0.79
C VAL A 158 28.54 8.24 0.29
N ASN A 159 27.58 8.66 1.12
CA ASN A 159 26.54 9.60 0.73
C ASN A 159 26.77 11.01 1.29
N TYR A 160 26.22 12.01 0.61
CA TYR A 160 26.27 13.41 1.04
C TYR A 160 25.57 13.61 2.39
N ASP A 161 24.40 13.00 2.56
CA ASP A 161 23.61 13.10 3.79
C ASP A 161 24.33 12.44 4.96
N GLU A 162 24.99 11.30 4.75
CA GLU A 162 25.76 10.59 5.77
C GLU A 162 26.96 11.42 6.27
N LYS A 163 27.66 12.13 5.36
CA LYS A 163 28.74 13.05 5.74
C LYS A 163 28.25 14.25 6.55
N ARG A 164 27.01 14.68 6.33
CA ARG A 164 26.45 15.91 6.90
C ARG A 164 25.41 15.65 7.98
N ASP A 165 25.22 14.39 8.35
CA ASP A 165 24.29 14.04 9.40
C ASP A 165 24.82 14.57 10.73
N ARG A 166 24.10 15.56 11.28
CA ARG A 166 24.41 16.16 12.57
C ARG A 166 24.40 15.12 13.69
N TRP A 167 23.56 14.10 13.56
CA TRP A 167 23.40 13.04 14.54
C TRP A 167 24.23 11.79 14.20
N SER A 168 25.26 11.94 13.35
CA SER A 168 26.18 10.85 13.06
C SER A 168 26.80 10.26 14.33
N SER A 169 26.71 8.93 14.45
CA SER A 169 27.14 8.15 15.61
C SER A 169 26.43 8.52 16.93
N TYR A 170 25.18 8.99 16.87
CA TYR A 170 24.33 9.13 18.06
C TYR A 170 24.08 7.75 18.69
N ASP A 171 24.20 7.67 20.01
CA ASP A 171 23.85 6.45 20.74
C ASP A 171 22.39 6.53 21.23
N PRO A 172 21.47 5.65 20.78
CA PRO A 172 20.07 5.68 21.22
C PRO A 172 19.91 5.54 22.74
N ALA A 173 20.91 4.97 23.43
CA ALA A 173 20.93 4.87 24.89
C ALA A 173 20.96 6.24 25.59
N ASN A 174 21.57 7.27 24.98
CA ASN A 174 21.64 8.62 25.54
C ASN A 174 20.28 9.31 25.54
N HIS A 175 19.32 8.85 24.72
CA HIS A 175 17.95 9.36 24.73
C HIS A 175 17.24 9.09 26.06
N ARG A 176 17.75 8.14 26.88
CA ARG A 176 17.22 7.89 28.22
C ARG A 176 17.42 9.07 29.17
N GLU A 177 18.52 9.81 29.04
CA GLU A 177 18.76 11.01 29.87
C GLU A 177 17.65 12.04 29.68
N ILE A 178 17.20 12.23 28.43
CA ILE A 178 16.08 13.12 28.10
C ILE A 178 14.80 12.60 28.76
N ILE A 179 14.52 11.30 28.68
CA ILE A 179 13.33 10.70 29.31
C ILE A 179 13.36 10.95 30.82
N GLU A 180 14.49 10.72 31.49
CA GLU A 180 14.67 10.96 32.93
C GLU A 180 14.50 12.44 33.31
N GLU A 181 14.94 13.37 32.45
CA GLU A 181 14.69 14.80 32.64
C GLU A 181 13.19 15.13 32.59
N TYR A 182 12.47 14.59 31.60
CA TYR A 182 11.01 14.77 31.50
C TYR A 182 10.28 14.12 32.67
N GLU A 183 10.71 12.97 33.15
CA GLU A 183 10.14 12.32 34.35
C GLU A 183 10.27 13.21 35.59
N LYS A 184 11.45 13.81 35.82
CA LYS A 184 11.65 14.77 36.93
C LYS A 184 10.78 16.01 36.80
N VAL A 185 10.60 16.50 35.57
CA VAL A 185 9.72 17.66 35.30
C VAL A 185 8.27 17.31 35.62
N GLU A 186 7.78 16.14 35.24
CA GLU A 186 6.43 15.67 35.56
C GLU A 186 6.22 15.44 37.07
N GLU A 187 7.23 14.90 37.77
CA GLU A 187 7.20 14.79 39.23
C GLU A 187 7.12 16.16 39.91
N ALA A 188 7.92 17.13 39.46
CA ALA A 188 7.88 18.49 39.98
C ALA A 188 6.52 19.16 39.70
N LYS A 189 5.95 18.99 38.50
CA LYS A 189 4.59 19.47 38.20
C LYS A 189 3.54 18.86 39.12
N ARG A 190 3.64 17.54 39.39
CA ARG A 190 2.73 16.84 40.30
C ARG A 190 2.86 17.35 41.73
N GLN A 191 4.08 17.59 42.22
CA GLN A 191 4.34 18.17 43.54
C GLN A 191 3.78 19.59 43.63
N LEU A 192 4.01 20.44 42.63
CA LEU A 192 3.44 21.79 42.58
C LEU A 192 1.90 21.78 42.54
N LYS A 193 1.28 20.84 41.81
CA LYS A 193 -0.19 20.66 41.82
C LYS A 193 -0.67 20.27 43.23
N ALA A 194 0.03 19.35 43.90
CA ALA A 194 -0.30 18.93 45.27
C ALA A 194 -0.07 20.03 46.32
N GLU A 195 0.97 20.84 46.20
CA GLU A 195 1.23 21.98 47.08
C GLU A 195 0.19 23.08 46.91
N LYS A 196 -0.21 23.38 45.66
CA LYS A 196 -1.31 24.33 45.39
C LYS A 196 -2.61 23.87 46.04
N LEU A 197 -2.94 22.58 45.91
CA LEU A 197 -4.12 22.00 46.55
C LEU A 197 -4.06 22.03 48.08
N LYS A 198 -2.87 21.88 48.68
CA LYS A 198 -2.72 22.02 50.14
C LYS A 198 -2.89 23.45 50.63
N ASN A 199 -2.46 24.43 49.84
CA ASN A 199 -2.51 25.84 50.22
C ASN A 199 -3.91 26.46 50.04
N ASP A 200 -4.68 26.01 49.05
CA ASP A 200 -6.08 26.37 48.88
C ASP A 200 -6.94 25.10 48.70
N PRO A 201 -7.54 24.56 49.78
CA PRO A 201 -8.39 23.37 49.69
C PRO A 201 -9.76 23.63 49.04
N ASP A 202 -10.13 24.91 48.88
CA ASP A 202 -11.39 25.38 48.27
C ASP A 202 -11.15 26.03 46.89
N ALA A 203 -9.89 26.14 46.46
CA ALA A 203 -9.61 26.36 45.05
C ALA A 203 -10.01 25.06 44.34
N GLU A 204 -11.14 25.10 43.63
CA GLU A 204 -11.53 24.03 42.72
C GLU A 204 -10.28 23.55 42.01
N ILE A 205 -9.92 22.29 42.27
CA ILE A 205 -8.97 21.59 41.45
C ILE A 205 -9.63 21.58 40.08
N SER A 206 -9.26 22.55 39.26
CA SER A 206 -9.39 22.46 37.82
C SER A 206 -8.45 21.33 37.40
N ASP A 207 -8.84 20.10 37.73
CA ASP A 207 -8.45 18.94 37.00
C ASP A 207 -8.93 19.21 35.59
N ASP A 208 -7.98 19.62 34.74
CA ASP A 208 -8.03 19.65 33.28
C ASP A 208 -8.33 18.24 32.70
N ASP A 209 -8.79 17.32 33.54
CA ASP A 209 -8.88 15.89 33.31
C ASP A 209 -10.31 15.36 33.60
N GLY A 210 -11.24 16.20 34.08
CA GLY A 210 -12.53 15.73 34.63
C GLY A 210 -13.78 16.61 34.44
N ASN A 211 -13.72 17.71 33.68
CA ASN A 211 -14.90 18.51 33.32
C ASN A 211 -15.33 18.24 31.87
N GLU A 212 -15.95 17.09 31.63
CA GLU A 212 -16.37 16.62 30.30
C GLU A 212 -17.33 17.60 29.57
N ASP A 213 -18.00 18.51 30.29
CA ASP A 213 -18.93 19.49 29.71
C ASP A 213 -18.31 20.87 29.39
N LYS A 214 -17.05 21.14 29.78
CA LYS A 214 -16.36 22.43 29.48
C LYS A 214 -15.43 22.35 28.26
N TYR A 215 -15.18 21.14 27.75
CA TYR A 215 -14.15 20.84 26.76
C TYR A 215 -14.55 21.03 25.30
N VAL A 216 -15.80 21.37 25.00
CA VAL A 216 -16.24 21.53 23.60
C VAL A 216 -15.92 22.93 23.05
N ASP A 217 -15.90 23.97 23.88
CA ASP A 217 -15.73 25.36 23.41
C ASP A 217 -14.39 26.03 23.79
N GLU A 218 -13.67 25.52 24.80
CA GLU A 218 -12.48 26.23 25.36
C GLU A 218 -11.14 25.50 25.17
N VAL A 219 -11.14 24.29 24.59
CA VAL A 219 -9.89 23.61 24.22
C VAL A 219 -9.32 24.27 22.97
N ASP A 220 -8.36 25.15 23.18
CA ASP A 220 -7.51 25.69 22.13
C ASP A 220 -6.74 24.53 21.50
N MET A 221 -7.33 23.94 20.47
CA MET A 221 -6.76 22.86 19.69
C MET A 221 -5.33 23.28 19.30
N PRO A 222 -4.29 22.49 19.64
CA PRO A 222 -2.91 22.90 19.39
C PRO A 222 -2.71 23.24 17.90
N GLY A 223 -2.59 24.54 17.59
CA GLY A 223 -2.54 25.07 16.23
C GLY A 223 -3.52 26.20 15.89
N THR A 224 -4.52 26.52 16.72
CA THR A 224 -5.38 27.69 16.56
C THR A 224 -4.67 28.96 17.02
N LYS A 225 -4.09 29.72 16.08
CA LYS A 225 -3.59 31.06 16.40
C LYS A 225 -4.79 31.99 16.63
N VAL A 226 -4.89 32.58 17.81
CA VAL A 226 -5.86 33.63 18.10
C VAL A 226 -5.32 34.95 17.57
N ASP A 227 -5.61 35.27 16.31
CA ASP A 227 -5.28 36.57 15.72
C ASP A 227 -6.24 37.64 16.24
N SER A 228 -5.78 38.49 17.15
CA SER A 228 -6.61 39.53 17.81
C SER A 228 -7.24 40.58 16.88
N LYS A 229 -6.82 40.64 15.60
CA LYS A 229 -7.36 41.55 14.58
C LYS A 229 -8.51 40.96 13.75
N GLN A 230 -8.63 39.64 13.70
CA GLN A 230 -9.72 38.95 13.00
C GLN A 230 -10.41 38.09 14.06
N ARG A 231 -11.60 38.49 14.49
CA ARG A 231 -12.42 37.76 15.49
C ARG A 231 -12.99 36.46 14.90
N ILE A 232 -12.13 35.65 14.28
CA ILE A 232 -12.42 34.37 13.64
C ILE A 232 -11.36 33.41 14.16
N THR A 233 -11.77 32.44 14.98
CA THR A 233 -10.91 31.31 15.33
C THR A 233 -10.84 30.39 14.12
N VAL A 234 -9.63 30.13 13.61
CA VAL A 234 -9.42 29.20 12.50
C VAL A 234 -9.57 27.77 13.04
N ARG A 235 -10.80 27.33 13.31
CA ARG A 235 -11.06 25.92 13.64
C ARG A 235 -10.71 25.05 12.44
N ASN A 236 -10.12 23.88 12.69
CA ASN A 236 -9.95 22.90 11.63
C ASN A 236 -11.33 22.50 11.09
N LEU A 237 -11.54 22.66 9.78
CA LEU A 237 -12.82 22.32 9.12
C LEU A 237 -13.07 20.81 9.05
N ARG A 238 -12.04 19.99 9.29
CA ARG A 238 -12.16 18.54 9.27
C ARG A 238 -12.79 18.07 10.59
N ILE A 239 -13.95 17.45 10.45
CA ILE A 239 -14.63 16.69 11.50
C ILE A 239 -13.73 15.52 11.91
N ARG A 240 -13.50 15.35 13.21
CA ARG A 240 -12.50 14.42 13.75
C ARG A 240 -13.10 13.03 14.00
N GLU A 241 -14.41 13.01 14.24
CA GLU A 241 -15.28 11.86 14.42
C GLU A 241 -15.39 11.03 13.12
N ASP A 242 -15.39 11.71 11.98
CA ASP A 242 -15.45 11.06 10.66
C ASP A 242 -14.09 10.50 10.25
N THR A 243 -13.97 9.17 10.33
CA THR A 243 -12.80 8.46 9.83
C THR A 243 -12.72 8.55 8.30
N THR A 244 -11.53 8.86 7.77
CA THR A 244 -11.32 8.84 6.32
C THR A 244 -11.38 7.43 5.77
N LYS A 245 -11.96 7.26 4.58
CA LYS A 245 -12.17 5.96 3.93
C LYS A 245 -10.92 5.07 3.89
N TYR A 246 -9.76 5.62 3.53
CA TYR A 246 -8.49 4.87 3.43
C TYR A 246 -7.83 4.53 4.78
N LEU A 247 -8.33 5.07 5.91
CA LEU A 247 -7.86 4.69 7.24
C LEU A 247 -8.74 3.61 7.88
N ARG A 248 -9.82 3.19 7.21
CA ARG A 248 -10.71 2.14 7.73
C ARG A 248 -10.04 0.76 7.75
N ASN A 249 -9.12 0.52 6.80
CA ASN A 249 -8.23 -0.63 6.78
C ASN A 249 -6.83 -0.18 6.34
N LEU A 250 -5.80 -0.50 7.14
CA LEU A 250 -4.41 -0.12 6.89
C LEU A 250 -3.67 -1.17 6.03
N ASP A 251 -4.30 -2.31 5.76
CA ASP A 251 -3.73 -3.34 4.90
C ASP A 251 -3.59 -2.80 3.47
N PRO A 252 -2.38 -2.88 2.85
CA PRO A 252 -2.15 -2.35 1.50
C PRO A 252 -3.03 -2.99 0.41
N ASN A 253 -3.46 -4.23 0.65
CA ASN A 253 -4.25 -5.05 -0.28
C ASN A 253 -5.75 -5.06 0.06
N SER A 254 -6.23 -4.07 0.82
CA SER A 254 -7.64 -3.95 1.20
C SER A 254 -8.49 -3.43 0.02
N ALA A 255 -9.03 -2.23 0.11
CA ALA A 255 -9.82 -1.60 -0.94
C ALA A 255 -9.08 -0.41 -1.54
N TYR A 256 -9.08 -0.32 -2.87
CA TYR A 256 -8.46 0.81 -3.56
C TYR A 256 -9.24 2.11 -3.30
N TYR A 257 -8.53 3.10 -2.77
CA TYR A 257 -9.01 4.46 -2.62
C TYR A 257 -8.39 5.36 -3.69
N ASP A 258 -9.22 6.00 -4.51
CA ASP A 258 -8.75 7.02 -5.44
C ASP A 258 -8.68 8.39 -4.74
N PRO A 259 -7.48 8.93 -4.44
CA PRO A 259 -7.34 10.22 -3.76
C PRO A 259 -7.80 11.40 -4.62
N LYS A 260 -7.92 11.25 -5.94
CA LYS A 260 -8.33 12.32 -6.85
C LYS A 260 -9.83 12.61 -6.74
N THR A 261 -10.65 11.57 -6.87
CA THR A 261 -12.11 11.67 -6.75
C THR A 261 -12.60 11.46 -5.32
N ARG A 262 -11.70 11.07 -4.41
CA ARG A 262 -11.99 10.75 -3.01
C ARG A 262 -13.00 9.61 -2.85
N SER A 263 -12.95 8.66 -3.79
CA SER A 263 -13.89 7.54 -3.85
C SER A 263 -13.24 6.20 -3.51
N MET A 264 -13.92 5.40 -2.70
CA MET A 264 -13.57 4.00 -2.41
C MET A 264 -14.69 3.11 -2.93
N ARG A 265 -14.38 2.24 -3.90
CA ARG A 265 -15.40 1.46 -4.62
C ARG A 265 -15.83 0.22 -3.82
N ASP A 266 -14.86 -0.57 -3.40
CA ASP A 266 -15.07 -1.84 -2.70
C ASP A 266 -15.09 -1.65 -1.18
N ASN A 267 -15.59 -2.66 -0.46
CA ASN A 267 -15.63 -2.65 1.00
C ASN A 267 -14.21 -2.90 1.56
N PRO A 268 -13.66 -2.01 2.41
CA PRO A 268 -12.36 -2.23 3.05
C PRO A 268 -12.34 -3.41 4.02
N ASN A 269 -13.47 -3.77 4.63
CA ASN A 269 -13.59 -4.82 5.66
C ASN A 269 -14.68 -5.84 5.29
N PRO A 270 -14.44 -6.73 4.31
CA PRO A 270 -15.44 -7.70 3.86
C PRO A 270 -15.76 -8.81 4.88
N GLN A 271 -14.94 -8.98 5.92
CA GLN A 271 -15.13 -10.00 6.96
C GLN A 271 -16.14 -9.57 8.04
N VAL A 272 -16.36 -8.26 8.20
CA VAL A 272 -17.27 -7.71 9.19
C VAL A 272 -18.69 -7.74 8.62
N PRO A 273 -19.70 -8.18 9.39
CA PRO A 273 -21.08 -8.13 8.94
C PRO A 273 -21.55 -6.68 8.72
N ALA A 274 -22.39 -6.47 7.70
CA ALA A 274 -22.89 -5.16 7.25
C ALA A 274 -23.64 -4.35 8.33
N GLU A 275 -24.10 -5.01 9.40
CA GLU A 275 -24.83 -4.35 10.49
C GLU A 275 -23.88 -3.61 11.46
N GLU A 276 -22.62 -4.02 11.53
CA GLU A 276 -21.61 -3.45 12.42
C GLU A 276 -20.67 -2.47 11.69
N SER A 277 -20.63 -2.51 10.36
CA SER A 277 -19.80 -1.64 9.54
C SER A 277 -20.53 -0.34 9.17
N GLU A 278 -19.93 0.80 9.52
CA GLU A 278 -20.48 2.11 9.11
C GLU A 278 -20.30 2.38 7.60
N PHE A 279 -19.41 1.64 6.93
CA PHE A 279 -19.08 1.84 5.52
C PHE A 279 -18.76 0.52 4.82
N ASP A 280 -19.60 0.14 3.86
CA ASP A 280 -19.49 -1.08 3.07
C ASP A 280 -19.03 -0.85 1.61
N GLY A 281 -18.39 0.29 1.34
CA GLY A 281 -17.99 0.69 -0.01
C GLY A 281 -19.04 1.52 -0.74
N GLU A 282 -18.60 2.35 -1.68
CA GLU A 282 -19.53 3.17 -2.46
C GLU A 282 -20.35 2.37 -3.46
N ASN A 283 -19.81 1.25 -3.97
CA ASN A 283 -20.58 0.40 -4.89
C ASN A 283 -21.84 -0.14 -4.22
N PHE A 284 -21.78 -0.45 -2.93
CA PHE A 284 -22.94 -0.87 -2.14
C PHE A 284 -24.00 0.23 -2.12
N VAL A 285 -23.63 1.45 -1.70
CA VAL A 285 -24.57 2.57 -1.59
C VAL A 285 -25.12 3.02 -2.95
N ARG A 286 -24.33 2.98 -4.03
CA ARG A 286 -24.74 3.44 -5.37
C ARG A 286 -25.96 2.71 -5.94
N PHE A 287 -26.12 1.42 -5.63
CA PHE A 287 -27.25 0.62 -6.10
C PHE A 287 -28.36 0.47 -5.06
N THR A 288 -28.30 1.21 -3.95
CA THR A 288 -29.36 1.23 -2.92
C THR A 288 -30.38 2.35 -3.19
N GLY A 289 -31.61 2.15 -2.71
CA GLY A 289 -32.68 3.14 -2.80
C GLY A 289 -33.37 3.20 -4.17
N ASP A 290 -33.71 4.41 -4.60
CA ASP A 290 -34.56 4.65 -5.77
C ASP A 290 -33.85 4.44 -7.11
N THR A 291 -32.52 4.25 -7.14
CA THR A 291 -31.76 3.93 -8.36
C THR A 291 -32.27 2.64 -9.01
N THR A 292 -32.62 1.64 -8.19
CA THR A 292 -33.21 0.38 -8.65
C THR A 292 -34.61 0.56 -9.25
N LYS A 293 -35.45 1.40 -8.63
CA LYS A 293 -36.79 1.72 -9.13
C LYS A 293 -36.72 2.50 -10.43
N HIS A 294 -35.80 3.47 -10.52
CA HIS A 294 -35.57 4.25 -11.73
C HIS A 294 -35.05 3.37 -12.88
N ALA A 295 -34.11 2.46 -12.61
CA ALA A 295 -33.68 1.48 -13.61
C ALA A 295 -34.83 0.57 -14.07
N GLY A 296 -35.70 0.14 -13.15
CA GLY A 296 -36.92 -0.60 -13.48
C GLY A 296 -37.88 0.20 -14.37
N ALA A 297 -38.08 1.49 -14.07
CA ALA A 297 -38.88 2.40 -14.89
C ALA A 297 -38.26 2.61 -16.29
N GLN A 298 -36.94 2.68 -16.38
CA GLN A 298 -36.22 2.79 -17.65
C GLN A 298 -36.36 1.53 -18.51
N LEU A 299 -36.25 0.34 -17.91
CA LEU A 299 -36.52 -0.93 -18.58
C LEU A 299 -37.97 -0.98 -19.07
N PHE A 300 -38.93 -0.57 -18.23
CA PHE A 300 -40.33 -0.48 -18.62
C PHE A 300 -40.56 0.48 -19.81
N ALA A 301 -39.87 1.64 -19.83
CA ALA A 301 -39.90 2.58 -20.95
C ALA A 301 -39.45 1.90 -22.26
N TRP A 302 -38.32 1.20 -22.23
CA TRP A 302 -37.77 0.50 -23.39
C TRP A 302 -38.68 -0.64 -23.87
N GLU A 303 -39.28 -1.39 -22.94
CA GLU A 303 -40.27 -2.41 -23.28
C GLU A 303 -41.54 -1.83 -23.90
N ALA A 304 -42.05 -0.72 -23.35
CA ALA A 304 -43.23 -0.02 -23.87
C ALA A 304 -42.96 0.53 -25.28
N HIS A 305 -41.81 1.15 -25.47
CA HIS A 305 -41.35 1.63 -26.77
C HIS A 305 -41.19 0.49 -27.78
N GLY A 306 -40.62 -0.66 -27.37
CA GLY A 306 -40.53 -1.85 -28.21
C GLY A 306 -41.90 -2.45 -28.59
N LYS A 307 -42.93 -2.23 -27.77
CA LYS A 307 -44.33 -2.59 -28.05
C LYS A 307 -45.08 -1.52 -28.86
N GLY A 308 -44.43 -0.41 -29.20
CA GLY A 308 -45.01 0.68 -30.00
C GLY A 308 -45.73 1.77 -29.21
N VAL A 309 -45.64 1.77 -27.88
CA VAL A 309 -46.15 2.86 -27.04
C VAL A 309 -45.00 3.86 -26.82
N ASP A 310 -45.10 5.02 -27.46
CA ASP A 310 -44.08 6.07 -27.37
C ASP A 310 -44.17 6.79 -26.01
N VAL A 311 -43.31 6.38 -25.07
CA VAL A 311 -43.19 6.95 -23.73
C VAL A 311 -41.71 6.97 -23.39
N HIS A 312 -41.22 8.12 -22.95
CA HIS A 312 -39.81 8.32 -22.62
C HIS A 312 -39.65 8.80 -21.18
N LEU A 313 -38.75 8.16 -20.42
CA LEU A 313 -38.55 8.42 -18.99
C LEU A 313 -38.14 9.87 -18.68
N LEU A 314 -37.34 10.50 -19.54
CA LEU A 314 -36.89 11.89 -19.34
C LEU A 314 -37.85 12.92 -19.93
N ALA A 315 -38.62 12.57 -20.97
CA ALA A 315 -39.47 13.54 -21.67
C ALA A 315 -40.86 13.60 -21.03
N GLU A 316 -41.40 12.44 -20.62
CA GLU A 316 -42.72 12.30 -20.02
C GLU A 316 -42.65 11.46 -18.73
N PRO A 317 -41.90 11.90 -17.69
CA PRO A 317 -41.64 11.10 -16.50
C PRO A 317 -42.91 10.72 -15.74
N THR A 318 -43.85 11.67 -15.57
CA THR A 318 -45.09 11.46 -14.82
C THR A 318 -46.06 10.53 -15.54
N LYS A 319 -46.15 10.63 -16.87
CA LYS A 319 -46.96 9.72 -17.69
C LYS A 319 -46.41 8.29 -17.61
N LEU A 320 -45.09 8.13 -17.71
CA LEU A 320 -44.46 6.82 -17.53
C LEU A 320 -44.72 6.25 -16.14
N GLU A 321 -44.58 7.06 -15.09
CA GLU A 321 -44.82 6.64 -13.71
C GLU A 321 -46.28 6.19 -13.51
N LEU A 322 -47.25 6.91 -14.06
CA LEU A 322 -48.66 6.51 -14.01
C LEU A 322 -48.90 5.20 -14.75
N LEU A 323 -48.35 5.04 -15.95
CA LEU A 323 -48.43 3.79 -16.71
C LEU A 323 -47.75 2.62 -15.99
N GLN A 324 -46.63 2.87 -15.33
CA GLN A 324 -45.94 1.87 -14.53
C GLN A 324 -46.79 1.44 -13.32
N LYS A 325 -47.38 2.40 -12.59
CA LYS A 325 -48.29 2.10 -11.47
C LYS A 325 -49.53 1.32 -11.93
N GLU A 326 -50.10 1.68 -13.08
CA GLU A 326 -51.21 0.94 -13.69
C GLU A 326 -50.79 -0.46 -14.11
N TYR A 327 -49.59 -0.62 -14.68
CA TYR A 327 -49.03 -1.91 -15.05
C TYR A 327 -48.78 -2.78 -13.82
N GLU A 328 -48.26 -2.24 -12.73
CA GLU A 328 -48.06 -2.95 -11.46
C GLU A 328 -49.39 -3.43 -10.87
N LYS A 329 -50.43 -2.58 -10.84
CA LYS A 329 -51.79 -2.97 -10.44
C LYS A 329 -52.35 -4.11 -11.30
N LYS A 330 -52.20 -4.01 -12.64
CA LYS A 330 -52.64 -5.06 -13.57
C LYS A 330 -51.84 -6.35 -13.41
N LYS A 331 -50.53 -6.24 -13.14
CA LYS A 331 -49.64 -7.37 -12.88
C LYS A 331 -50.01 -8.08 -11.59
N GLU A 332 -50.41 -7.36 -10.53
CA GLU A 332 -50.90 -7.96 -9.29
C GLU A 332 -52.24 -8.68 -9.47
N GLN A 333 -53.18 -8.06 -10.19
CA GLN A 333 -54.45 -8.71 -10.55
C GLN A 333 -54.24 -9.97 -11.41
N PHE A 334 -53.28 -9.94 -12.33
CA PHE A 334 -52.92 -11.10 -13.12
C PHE A 334 -52.25 -12.20 -12.27
N LYS A 335 -51.37 -11.83 -11.34
CA LYS A 335 -50.77 -12.80 -10.39
C LYS A 335 -51.83 -13.46 -9.50
N SER A 336 -52.81 -12.69 -9.00
CA SER A 336 -53.88 -13.25 -8.16
C SER A 336 -54.82 -14.16 -8.96
N SER A 337 -55.20 -13.77 -10.19
CA SER A 337 -56.02 -14.63 -11.06
C SER A 337 -55.30 -15.92 -11.45
N VAL A 338 -54.00 -15.87 -11.75
CA VAL A 338 -53.19 -17.07 -12.03
C VAL A 338 -53.05 -17.97 -10.80
N ARG A 339 -52.89 -17.41 -9.59
CA ARG A 339 -52.87 -18.20 -8.34
C ARG A 339 -54.21 -18.88 -8.06
N ILE A 340 -55.33 -18.21 -8.35
CA ILE A 340 -56.67 -18.77 -8.18
C ILE A 340 -56.97 -19.82 -9.27
N GLY A 341 -56.56 -19.58 -10.52
CA GLY A 341 -56.66 -20.56 -11.62
C GLY A 341 -55.76 -21.79 -11.44
N GLY A 342 -54.63 -21.63 -10.74
CA GLY A 342 -53.74 -22.72 -10.35
C GLY A 342 -54.29 -23.63 -9.25
N GLN A 343 -55.34 -23.20 -8.53
CA GLN A 343 -56.08 -24.04 -7.57
C GLN A 343 -57.31 -24.73 -8.19
N PHE A 344 -57.69 -24.40 -9.43
CA PHE A 344 -58.89 -24.91 -10.10
C PHE A 344 -58.64 -25.71 -11.37
N SER A 345 -57.40 -26.12 -11.65
CA SER A 345 -57.07 -26.97 -12.81
C SER A 345 -56.35 -28.26 -12.42
N LEU A 346 -57.09 -29.19 -11.82
CA LEU A 346 -56.95 -30.60 -12.18
C LEU A 346 -58.22 -30.96 -12.94
N ILE A 347 -58.10 -31.16 -14.25
CA ILE A 347 -58.97 -31.90 -15.19
C ILE A 347 -59.06 -31.18 -16.57
N ILE A 348 -58.41 -31.83 -17.55
CA ILE A 348 -58.44 -31.73 -19.04
C ILE A 348 -57.51 -30.74 -19.77
N HIS A 349 -56.35 -31.31 -20.16
CA HIS A 349 -55.60 -31.24 -21.42
C HIS A 349 -55.75 -30.09 -22.44
N ASN A 350 -54.55 -29.53 -22.72
CA ASN A 350 -53.95 -29.14 -24.01
C ASN A 350 -54.37 -27.79 -24.63
N VAL A 351 -53.43 -26.81 -24.59
CA VAL A 351 -52.91 -26.04 -25.74
C VAL A 351 -51.83 -25.06 -25.26
N ALA A 352 -50.73 -25.04 -26.02
CA ALA A 352 -49.72 -23.98 -26.16
C ALA A 352 -48.80 -23.61 -24.98
N SER A 353 -47.64 -24.30 -24.96
CA SER A 353 -46.29 -23.71 -24.96
C SER A 353 -46.21 -22.18 -24.91
N PHE A 354 -45.95 -21.60 -23.74
CA PHE A 354 -45.04 -20.46 -23.51
C PHE A 354 -45.08 -20.12 -22.01
N GLY A 355 -44.17 -20.68 -21.23
CA GLY A 355 -44.22 -20.49 -19.78
C GLY A 355 -43.13 -21.21 -19.03
N ASP A 356 -41.89 -21.07 -19.46
CA ASP A 356 -40.73 -21.34 -18.62
C ASP A 356 -39.70 -20.23 -18.85
N CYS A 357 -39.19 -19.70 -17.74
CA CYS A 357 -38.31 -18.53 -17.58
C CYS A 357 -39.04 -17.22 -17.25
N PHE A 358 -39.54 -17.06 -16.02
CA PHE A 358 -39.35 -15.80 -15.24
C PHE A 358 -39.93 -15.94 -13.81
N GLU A 359 -39.59 -17.01 -13.09
CA GLU A 359 -39.74 -17.08 -11.63
C GLU A 359 -38.42 -17.51 -10.99
N LYS A 360 -37.43 -16.62 -11.00
CA LYS A 360 -36.39 -16.54 -9.97
C LYS A 360 -36.10 -15.06 -9.70
N SER A 361 -36.51 -14.60 -8.53
CA SER A 361 -36.06 -13.32 -7.98
C SER A 361 -34.54 -13.35 -7.79
N PRO A 362 -33.80 -12.28 -8.14
CA PRO A 362 -32.35 -12.20 -7.94
C PRO A 362 -32.01 -11.74 -6.51
N THR A 363 -32.67 -12.31 -5.49
CA THR A 363 -32.39 -11.96 -4.09
C THR A 363 -32.13 -13.17 -3.19
N ASN A 364 -32.12 -14.39 -3.71
CA ASN A 364 -31.66 -15.58 -2.97
C ASN A 364 -30.58 -16.41 -3.69
N LEU A 365 -30.01 -15.92 -4.79
CA LEU A 365 -28.91 -16.60 -5.51
C LEU A 365 -27.50 -16.10 -5.14
N MET A 366 -27.34 -15.32 -4.06
CA MET A 366 -26.03 -15.03 -3.47
C MET A 366 -25.86 -15.60 -2.04
N ARG A 367 -26.88 -16.25 -1.46
CA ARG A 367 -26.81 -16.87 -0.13
C ARG A 367 -26.75 -18.41 -0.15
N SER A 368 -26.42 -19.01 -1.29
CA SER A 368 -26.11 -20.45 -1.36
C SER A 368 -25.07 -20.79 -2.42
N LYS A 369 -23.88 -20.22 -2.30
CA LYS A 369 -22.68 -21.00 -2.62
C LYS A 369 -22.10 -21.43 -1.29
N LYS A 370 -22.56 -22.61 -0.85
CA LYS A 370 -21.79 -23.46 0.06
C LYS A 370 -20.37 -23.51 -0.52
N TYR A 371 -19.41 -23.15 0.31
CA TYR A 371 -18.05 -23.62 0.17
C TYR A 371 -18.10 -25.13 -0.01
N ASN A 372 -17.80 -25.62 -1.22
CA ASN A 372 -17.23 -26.95 -1.36
C ASN A 372 -15.77 -26.81 -0.92
N ASN A 373 -15.58 -26.77 0.41
CA ASN A 373 -14.33 -27.24 1.00
C ASN A 373 -14.35 -28.76 0.86
N GLU A 374 -13.93 -29.25 -0.31
CA GLU A 374 -13.29 -30.55 -0.35
C GLU A 374 -11.92 -30.36 0.32
N HIS A 375 -11.93 -30.51 1.64
CA HIS A 375 -10.80 -31.07 2.35
C HIS A 375 -10.52 -32.45 1.74
N ILE A 376 -9.58 -32.51 0.79
CA ILE A 376 -8.70 -33.68 0.72
C ILE A 376 -7.61 -33.42 1.76
N SER A 377 -7.91 -33.89 2.97
CA SER A 377 -6.91 -34.23 3.97
C SER A 377 -6.03 -35.35 3.40
N HIS A 378 -4.75 -35.07 3.19
CA HIS A 378 -3.72 -36.08 3.40
C HIS A 378 -2.41 -35.42 3.80
N TRP A 379 -2.30 -35.15 5.09
CA TRP A 379 -1.04 -35.33 5.79
C TRP A 379 -1.04 -36.77 6.31
N ASP A 380 -0.22 -37.62 5.70
CA ASP A 380 0.48 -38.72 6.40
C ASP A 380 1.96 -38.40 6.16
N PHE A 381 2.71 -37.94 7.17
CA PHE A 381 3.40 -38.73 8.20
C PHE A 381 4.52 -39.62 7.63
N LEU A 382 5.76 -39.28 8.05
CA LEU A 382 7.03 -40.04 8.02
C LEU A 382 7.84 -40.11 6.71
N SER A 383 8.87 -39.27 6.58
CA SER A 383 10.28 -39.58 6.92
C SER A 383 11.18 -38.39 6.61
#